data_AF-A0AAN8FY85-F1
#
_entry.id   AF-A0AAN8FY85-F1
#
_cell.length_a   1.000
_cell.length_b   1.000
_cell.length_c   1.000
_cell.angle_alpha   90.00
_cell.angle_beta   90.00
_cell.angle_gamma   90.00
#
_symmetry.space_group_name_H-M   'P 1'
#
loop_
_entity.id
_entity.type
_entity.pdbx_description
1 polymer ?
#
loop_
_entity_poly.entity_id
_entity_poly.type
_entity_poly.pdbx_seq_one_letter_code
_entity_poly.pdbx_strand_id
1 'polypeptide(L)'
;MRTTCDVSSGSLFCVGDLFPTLREQFPNRNVIFSFSTIKAPAVVVRQPERGGIQFKMLGLIEVGMSGINGDAPIGGMEIHIDASMRMKMTAKAVRGRVNLETIRLVTRSPKTLVQDELDDASFLSREILQRMVNDILKQGIPIPVHPLFKLQNPKLTLAERSMVLETNFRLNQNLIRQLVGEKLA
;
A
#
# COMPACT_ATOMS: atom_id res chain seq x y z
N MET A 1 11.27 15.21 4.56
CA MET A 1 12.62 14.61 4.35
C MET A 1 13.58 15.71 3.95
N ARG A 2 14.92 15.54 4.01
CA ARG A 2 15.88 16.58 3.64
C ARG A 2 16.53 16.30 2.29
N THR A 3 16.81 17.34 1.51
CA THR A 3 17.56 17.24 0.25
C THR A 3 19.03 16.91 0.49
N THR A 4 19.63 17.45 1.54
CA THR A 4 21.00 17.14 1.97
C THR A 4 21.04 16.82 3.46
N CYS A 5 21.93 15.89 3.82
CA CYS A 5 22.23 15.52 5.19
C CYS A 5 23.71 15.76 5.41
N ASP A 6 24.02 16.36 6.55
CA ASP A 6 25.37 16.51 7.03
C ASP A 6 25.63 15.46 8.11
N VAL A 7 26.90 15.18 8.44
CA VAL A 7 27.27 14.18 9.47
C VAL A 7 26.63 14.51 10.83
N SER A 8 26.33 15.80 11.08
CA SER A 8 25.66 16.31 12.28
C SER A 8 24.14 16.14 12.29
N SER A 9 23.52 15.79 11.16
CA SER A 9 22.05 15.76 11.02
C SER A 9 21.40 14.44 11.47
N GLY A 10 22.20 13.42 11.82
CA GLY A 10 21.74 12.15 12.38
C GLY A 10 20.93 11.27 11.42
N SER A 11 20.78 11.66 10.15
CA SER A 11 20.07 10.89 9.13
C SER A 11 21.06 10.20 8.21
N LEU A 12 20.94 8.87 8.08
CA LEU A 12 21.78 8.03 7.23
C LEU A 12 21.45 8.14 5.73
N PHE A 13 20.34 8.81 5.36
CA PHE A 13 19.87 8.84 3.97
C PHE A 13 19.09 10.11 3.65
N CYS A 14 19.46 10.77 2.56
CA CYS A 14 18.82 12.00 2.09
C CYS A 14 18.05 11.76 0.80
N VAL A 15 17.04 12.60 0.55
CA VAL A 15 16.31 12.58 -0.72
C VAL A 15 17.23 12.92 -1.89
N GLY A 16 18.22 13.79 -1.67
CA GLY A 16 19.19 14.16 -2.69
C GLY A 16 20.20 13.07 -3.06
N ASP A 17 20.26 11.97 -2.30
CA ASP A 17 21.06 10.80 -2.70
C ASP A 17 20.34 9.97 -3.78
N LEU A 18 19.00 10.06 -3.85
CA LEU A 18 18.19 9.50 -4.94
C LEU A 18 17.98 10.50 -6.07
N PHE A 19 17.89 11.79 -5.74
CA PHE A 19 17.64 12.86 -6.70
C PHE A 19 18.75 13.93 -6.61
N PRO A 20 19.94 13.66 -7.18
CA PRO A 20 21.05 14.61 -7.20
C PRO A 20 20.67 16.02 -7.66
N THR A 21 19.80 16.13 -8.67
CA THR A 21 19.30 17.42 -9.19
C THR A 21 18.61 18.25 -8.10
N LEU A 22 17.82 17.62 -7.21
CA LEU A 22 17.19 18.32 -6.08
C LEU A 22 18.21 18.80 -5.05
N ARG A 23 19.29 18.04 -4.85
CA ARG A 23 20.38 18.43 -3.94
C ARG A 23 21.14 19.65 -4.46
N GLU A 24 21.40 19.71 -5.75
CA GLU A 24 22.12 20.82 -6.37
C GLU A 24 21.27 22.10 -6.43
N GLN A 25 20.00 21.98 -6.84
CA GLN A 25 19.13 23.15 -7.00
C GLN A 25 18.58 23.66 -5.66
N PHE A 26 18.34 22.76 -4.70
CA PHE A 26 17.69 23.08 -3.43
C PHE A 26 18.44 22.48 -2.23
N PRO A 27 19.70 22.86 -1.98
CA PRO A 27 20.48 22.31 -0.87
C PRO A 27 19.88 22.70 0.50
N ASN A 28 20.01 21.80 1.47
CA ASN A 28 19.57 21.98 2.88
C ASN A 28 18.09 22.34 3.04
N ARG A 29 17.23 21.86 2.14
CA ARG A 29 15.78 22.10 2.21
C ARG A 29 15.02 20.88 2.71
N ASN A 30 13.91 21.15 3.40
CA ASN A 30 12.92 20.15 3.73
C ASN A 30 11.97 20.00 2.54
N VAL A 31 11.76 18.77 2.10
CA VAL A 31 10.85 18.42 1.02
C VAL A 31 9.71 17.55 1.53
N ILE A 32 8.55 17.78 0.93
CA ILE A 32 7.29 17.06 1.17
C ILE A 32 6.88 16.43 -0.15
N PHE A 33 6.46 15.17 -0.08
CA PHE A 33 5.89 14.43 -1.19
C PHE A 33 4.40 14.22 -0.92
N SER A 34 3.56 14.80 -1.75
CA SER A 34 2.11 14.69 -1.66
C SER A 34 1.63 13.71 -2.72
N PHE A 35 1.12 12.56 -2.28
CA PHE A 35 0.60 11.53 -3.16
C PHE A 35 -0.91 11.68 -3.34
N SER A 36 -1.36 11.61 -4.60
CA SER A 36 -2.77 11.52 -4.98
C SER A 36 -2.95 10.52 -6.11
N THR A 37 -4.19 10.06 -6.35
CA THR A 37 -4.51 9.17 -7.46
C THR A 37 -5.08 9.96 -8.63
N ILE A 38 -4.51 9.77 -9.84
CA ILE A 38 -5.04 10.39 -11.06
C ILE A 38 -6.34 9.70 -11.49
N LYS A 39 -6.40 8.38 -11.28
CA LYS A 39 -7.58 7.53 -11.53
C LYS A 39 -7.79 6.61 -10.34
N ALA A 40 -9.03 6.19 -10.13
CA ALA A 40 -9.36 5.19 -9.12
C ALA A 40 -8.49 3.92 -9.33
N PRO A 41 -7.79 3.43 -8.29
CA PRO A 41 -7.05 2.17 -8.39
C PRO A 41 -7.99 1.03 -8.74
N ALA A 42 -7.52 0.13 -9.61
CA ALA A 42 -8.31 -1.00 -10.08
C ALA A 42 -7.78 -2.31 -9.46
N VAL A 43 -8.70 -3.11 -8.92
CA VAL A 43 -8.44 -4.49 -8.52
C VAL A 43 -9.25 -5.40 -9.45
N VAL A 44 -8.56 -6.22 -10.22
CA VAL A 44 -9.17 -7.20 -11.11
C VAL A 44 -9.00 -8.58 -10.50
N VAL A 45 -10.12 -9.24 -10.19
CA VAL A 45 -10.12 -10.60 -9.65
C VAL A 45 -10.51 -11.58 -10.75
N ARG A 46 -9.65 -12.56 -10.97
CA ARG A 46 -9.86 -13.69 -11.88
C ARG A 46 -9.48 -14.99 -11.19
N GLN A 47 -9.85 -16.10 -11.82
CA GLN A 47 -9.36 -17.42 -11.42
C GLN A 47 -7.81 -17.45 -11.44
N PRO A 48 -7.16 -18.24 -10.57
CA PRO A 48 -5.71 -18.28 -10.46
C PRO A 48 -5.00 -18.59 -11.79
N GLU A 49 -5.59 -19.48 -12.59
CA GLU A 49 -5.08 -19.88 -13.92
C GLU A 49 -5.09 -18.75 -14.95
N ARG A 50 -5.91 -17.71 -14.73
CA ARG A 50 -6.09 -16.55 -15.63
C ARG A 50 -5.46 -15.27 -15.10
N GLY A 51 -4.58 -15.38 -14.10
CA GLY A 51 -3.83 -14.25 -13.53
C GLY A 51 -4.20 -13.85 -12.10
N GLY A 52 -5.16 -14.53 -11.46
CA GLY A 52 -5.48 -14.30 -10.04
C GLY A 52 -5.98 -12.88 -9.74
N ILE A 53 -5.48 -12.27 -8.66
CA ILE A 53 -5.81 -10.90 -8.28
C ILE A 53 -4.72 -9.97 -8.81
N GLN A 54 -5.10 -9.01 -9.64
CA GLN A 54 -4.21 -7.97 -10.17
C GLN A 54 -4.62 -6.60 -9.65
N PHE A 55 -3.65 -5.78 -9.29
CA PHE A 55 -3.80 -4.41 -8.84
C PHE A 55 -3.08 -3.48 -9.81
N LYS A 56 -3.79 -2.44 -10.25
CA LYS A 56 -3.25 -1.40 -11.12
C LYS A 56 -3.55 -0.03 -10.54
N MET A 57 -2.55 0.84 -10.49
CA MET A 57 -2.71 2.20 -9.98
C MET A 57 -1.90 3.20 -10.78
N LEU A 58 -2.51 4.36 -11.03
CA LEU A 58 -1.88 5.54 -11.60
C LEU A 58 -2.03 6.69 -10.62
N GLY A 59 -0.92 7.13 -10.06
CA GLY A 59 -0.83 8.20 -9.07
C GLY A 59 -0.05 9.41 -9.58
N LEU A 60 -0.25 10.53 -8.90
CA LEU A 60 0.52 11.75 -9.03
C LEU A 60 1.20 12.03 -7.69
N ILE A 61 2.51 12.29 -7.74
CA ILE A 61 3.32 12.70 -6.61
C ILE A 61 3.74 14.13 -6.89
N GLU A 62 3.29 15.06 -6.06
CA GLU A 62 3.71 16.45 -6.08
C GLU A 62 4.81 16.67 -5.03
N VAL A 63 5.86 17.39 -5.42
CA VAL A 63 7.01 17.68 -4.57
C VAL A 63 6.97 19.15 -4.20
N GLY A 64 6.90 19.42 -2.90
CA GLY A 64 6.89 20.75 -2.32
C GLY A 64 8.09 20.98 -1.39
N MET A 65 8.52 22.23 -1.31
CA MET A 65 9.51 22.72 -0.36
C MET A 65 8.78 23.19 0.89
N SER A 66 9.11 22.62 2.04
CA SER A 66 8.52 23.04 3.31
C SER A 66 9.13 24.36 3.76
N GLY A 67 8.31 25.40 3.84
CA GLY A 67 8.68 26.76 4.23
C GLY A 67 7.82 27.29 5.38
N ILE A 68 8.31 28.33 6.05
CA ILE A 68 7.62 28.97 7.18
C ILE A 68 6.30 29.64 6.73
N ASN A 69 6.20 30.04 5.46
CA ASN A 69 5.04 30.76 4.87
C ASN A 69 4.17 29.86 3.97
N GLY A 70 4.30 28.54 4.08
CA GLY A 70 3.60 27.56 3.25
C GLY A 70 4.54 26.79 2.31
N ASP A 71 4.00 25.73 1.73
CA ASP A 71 4.76 24.81 0.88
C ASP A 71 4.85 25.36 -0.55
N ALA A 72 6.07 25.55 -1.05
CA ALA A 72 6.30 26.00 -2.43
C ALA A 72 6.43 24.81 -3.37
N PRO A 73 5.63 24.68 -4.44
CA PRO A 73 5.73 23.56 -5.37
C PRO A 73 7.03 23.62 -6.17
N ILE A 74 7.74 22.49 -6.26
CA ILE A 74 9.04 22.35 -6.96
C ILE A 74 8.88 21.53 -8.25
N GLY A 75 7.94 20.59 -8.24
CA GLY A 75 7.67 19.75 -9.39
C GLY A 75 6.75 18.60 -9.04
N GLY A 76 6.58 17.69 -10.00
CA GLY A 76 5.82 16.46 -9.78
C GLY A 76 6.25 15.33 -10.70
N MET A 77 5.79 14.13 -10.35
CA MET A 77 6.00 12.91 -11.11
C MET A 77 4.74 12.03 -11.04
N GLU A 78 4.49 11.25 -12.06
CA GLU A 78 3.48 10.19 -12.03
C GLU A 78 4.08 8.89 -11.53
N ILE A 79 3.28 8.08 -10.85
CA ILE A 79 3.66 6.73 -10.42
C ILE A 79 2.70 5.70 -11.01
N HIS A 80 3.25 4.76 -11.75
CA HIS A 80 2.53 3.66 -12.37
C HIS A 80 2.87 2.39 -11.62
N ILE A 81 1.86 1.71 -11.11
CA ILE A 81 2.03 0.47 -10.34
C ILE A 81 1.21 -0.64 -10.97
N ASP A 82 1.88 -1.75 -11.26
CA ASP A 82 1.27 -3.04 -11.57
C ASP A 82 1.73 -4.06 -10.52
N ALA A 83 0.78 -4.75 -9.90
CA ALA A 83 1.07 -5.74 -8.87
C ALA A 83 0.11 -6.92 -8.92
N SER A 84 0.58 -8.09 -8.51
CA SER A 84 -0.25 -9.26 -8.24
C SER A 84 -0.47 -9.42 -6.74
N MET A 85 -1.64 -9.92 -6.35
CA MET A 85 -2.01 -10.11 -4.96
C MET A 85 -2.41 -11.56 -4.70
N ARG A 86 -2.05 -12.06 -3.53
CA ARG A 86 -2.55 -13.32 -2.99
C ARG A 86 -3.27 -13.04 -1.69
N MET A 87 -4.49 -13.54 -1.56
CA MET A 87 -5.26 -13.39 -0.34
C MET A 87 -5.45 -14.74 0.32
N LYS A 88 -5.45 -14.76 1.65
CA LYS A 88 -5.73 -15.93 2.47
C LYS A 88 -6.70 -15.54 3.56
N MET A 89 -7.76 -16.33 3.72
CA MET A 89 -8.73 -16.14 4.77
C MET A 89 -8.30 -16.86 6.05
N THR A 90 -8.53 -16.21 7.18
CA THR A 90 -8.48 -16.80 8.52
C THR A 90 -9.87 -16.67 9.16
N ALA A 91 -10.08 -17.26 10.34
CA ALA A 91 -11.38 -17.19 11.00
C ALA A 91 -11.81 -15.77 11.45
N LYS A 92 -10.87 -14.80 11.44
CA LYS A 92 -11.12 -13.42 11.91
C LYS A 92 -10.89 -12.36 10.84
N ALA A 93 -9.98 -12.62 9.90
CA ALA A 93 -9.53 -11.62 8.93
C ALA A 93 -9.11 -12.26 7.60
N VAL A 94 -9.24 -11.50 6.52
CA VAL A 94 -8.62 -11.78 5.22
C VAL A 94 -7.27 -11.09 5.16
N ARG A 95 -6.19 -11.85 4.99
CA ARG A 95 -4.82 -11.32 4.89
C ARG A 95 -4.36 -11.34 3.45
N GLY A 96 -3.77 -10.23 3.01
CA GLY A 96 -3.20 -10.08 1.68
C GLY A 96 -1.68 -10.19 1.70
N ARG A 97 -1.11 -10.62 0.58
CA ARG A 97 0.30 -10.42 0.23
C ARG A 97 0.37 -9.91 -1.20
N VAL A 98 1.02 -8.78 -1.39
CA VAL A 98 1.27 -8.12 -2.67
C VAL A 98 2.65 -8.51 -3.18
N ASN A 99 2.74 -8.73 -4.49
CA ASN A 99 3.96 -8.82 -5.26
C ASN A 99 3.95 -7.68 -6.29
N LEU A 100 4.80 -6.69 -6.12
CA LEU A 100 4.96 -5.56 -7.04
C LEU A 100 5.71 -6.02 -8.28
N GLU A 101 5.02 -6.04 -9.41
CA GLU A 101 5.58 -6.50 -10.69
C GLU A 101 6.35 -5.37 -11.35
N THR A 102 5.72 -4.21 -11.47
CA THR A 102 6.31 -3.02 -12.09
C THR A 102 5.98 -1.78 -11.25
N ILE A 103 7.01 -0.95 -11.06
CA ILE A 103 6.88 0.43 -10.59
C ILE A 103 7.60 1.28 -11.61
N ARG A 104 6.91 2.28 -12.15
CA ARG A 104 7.51 3.26 -13.05
C ARG A 104 7.16 4.65 -12.57
N LEU A 105 8.18 5.50 -12.49
CA LEU A 105 8.02 6.91 -12.19
C LEU A 105 8.18 7.69 -13.49
N VAL A 106 7.33 8.68 -13.74
CA VAL A 106 7.39 9.49 -14.97
C VAL A 106 7.42 10.96 -14.58
N THR A 107 8.47 11.68 -14.97
CA THR A 107 8.59 13.09 -14.60
C THR A 107 7.52 13.96 -15.26
N ARG A 108 6.94 14.89 -14.50
CA ARG A 108 6.19 16.05 -15.04
C ARG A 108 7.01 17.34 -15.00
N SER A 109 8.19 17.31 -14.38
CA SER A 109 9.03 18.48 -14.12
C SER A 109 10.50 18.14 -14.39
N PRO A 110 10.89 17.96 -15.67
CA PRO A 110 12.20 17.41 -16.05
C PRO A 110 13.39 18.28 -15.63
N LYS A 111 13.16 19.56 -15.29
CA LYS A 111 14.20 20.47 -14.82
C LYS A 111 14.61 20.20 -13.36
N THR A 112 13.68 19.74 -12.54
CA THR A 112 13.87 19.55 -11.09
C THR A 112 13.91 18.07 -10.70
N LEU A 113 13.23 17.23 -11.47
CA LEU A 113 13.12 15.79 -11.30
C LEU A 113 13.47 15.12 -12.63
N VAL A 114 14.72 14.67 -12.78
CA VAL A 114 15.21 14.09 -14.04
C VAL A 114 14.76 12.63 -14.14
N GLN A 115 14.38 12.20 -15.35
CA GLN A 115 13.82 10.85 -15.57
C GLN A 115 14.79 9.74 -15.16
N ASP A 116 16.09 9.87 -15.45
CA ASP A 116 17.09 8.87 -15.10
C ASP A 116 17.18 8.64 -13.57
N GLU A 117 17.12 9.72 -12.79
CA GLU A 117 17.09 9.66 -11.32
C GLU A 117 15.80 8.98 -10.81
N LEU A 118 14.66 9.25 -11.47
CA LEU A 118 13.40 8.60 -11.15
C LEU A 118 13.44 7.10 -11.45
N ASP A 119 14.07 6.70 -12.55
CA ASP A 119 14.19 5.30 -12.94
C ASP A 119 15.06 4.53 -11.94
N ASP A 120 16.20 5.09 -11.53
CA ASP A 120 17.05 4.52 -10.46
C ASP A 120 16.29 4.41 -9.12
N ALA A 121 15.60 5.47 -8.72
CA ALA A 121 14.78 5.47 -7.51
C ALA A 121 13.66 4.42 -7.57
N SER A 122 13.03 4.23 -8.73
CA SER A 122 11.98 3.21 -8.91
C SER A 122 12.52 1.79 -8.73
N PHE A 123 13.74 1.53 -9.19
CA PHE A 123 14.40 0.23 -9.05
C PHE A 123 14.76 -0.05 -7.58
N LEU A 124 15.38 0.92 -6.90
CA LEU A 124 15.79 0.79 -5.50
C LEU A 124 14.60 0.68 -4.54
N SER A 125 13.52 1.42 -4.82
CA SER A 125 12.37 1.50 -3.92
C SER A 125 11.40 0.31 -4.02
N ARG A 126 11.44 -0.48 -5.10
CA ARG A 126 10.47 -1.57 -5.33
C ARG A 126 10.36 -2.55 -4.16
N GLU A 127 11.49 -3.05 -3.67
CA GLU A 127 11.51 -4.04 -2.58
C GLU A 127 11.07 -3.42 -1.24
N ILE A 128 11.47 -2.16 -1.00
CA ILE A 128 11.12 -1.42 0.21
C ILE A 128 9.61 -1.15 0.24
N LEU A 129 9.05 -0.64 -0.87
CA LEU A 129 7.62 -0.39 -1.01
C LEU A 129 6.81 -1.68 -0.90
N GLN A 130 7.29 -2.78 -1.50
CA GLN A 130 6.66 -4.09 -1.37
C GLN A 130 6.60 -4.56 0.08
N ARG A 131 7.70 -4.42 0.83
CA ARG A 131 7.73 -4.79 2.24
C ARG A 131 6.76 -3.94 3.04
N MET A 132 6.78 -2.62 2.86
CA MET A 132 5.89 -1.68 3.54
C MET A 132 4.41 -2.01 3.30
N VAL A 133 4.01 -2.22 2.05
CA VAL A 133 2.62 -2.60 1.70
C VAL A 133 2.25 -3.95 2.31
N ASN A 134 3.15 -4.93 2.25
CA ASN A 134 2.92 -6.25 2.84
C ASN A 134 2.77 -6.19 4.36
N ASP A 135 3.51 -5.32 5.05
CA ASP A 135 3.39 -5.15 6.49
C ASP A 135 2.03 -4.56 6.88
N ILE A 136 1.49 -3.64 6.08
CA ILE A 136 0.13 -3.13 6.23
C ILE A 136 -0.89 -4.26 6.00
N LEU A 137 -0.79 -4.99 4.88
CA LEU A 137 -1.73 -6.05 4.53
C LEU A 137 -1.67 -7.28 5.45
N LYS A 138 -0.55 -7.45 6.18
CA LYS A 138 -0.38 -8.50 7.19
C LYS A 138 -1.34 -8.34 8.37
N GLN A 139 -1.73 -7.11 8.71
CA GLN A 139 -2.74 -6.85 9.74
C GLN A 139 -4.06 -7.52 9.36
N GLY A 140 -4.37 -7.54 8.06
CA GLY A 140 -5.55 -8.15 7.50
C GLY A 140 -6.80 -7.28 7.62
N ILE A 141 -7.79 -7.61 6.79
CA ILE A 141 -9.09 -6.96 6.77
C ILE A 141 -10.04 -7.80 7.64
N PRO A 142 -10.61 -7.24 8.72
CA PRO A 142 -11.49 -8.00 9.60
C PRO A 142 -12.76 -8.44 8.87
N ILE A 143 -13.21 -9.66 9.15
CA ILE A 143 -14.48 -10.18 8.60
C ILE A 143 -15.59 -9.79 9.58
N PRO A 144 -16.67 -9.13 9.12
CA PRO A 144 -17.76 -8.70 10.00
C PRO A 144 -18.63 -9.89 10.39
N VAL A 145 -18.16 -10.70 11.34
CA VAL A 145 -18.86 -11.88 11.84
C VAL A 145 -19.38 -11.58 13.23
N HIS A 146 -20.67 -11.84 13.44
CA HIS A 146 -21.27 -11.69 14.78
C HIS A 146 -20.60 -12.67 15.76
N PRO A 147 -20.30 -12.28 17.02
CA PRO A 147 -19.60 -13.12 18.01
C PRO A 147 -20.24 -14.48 18.30
N LEU A 148 -21.53 -14.63 17.96
CA LEU A 148 -22.26 -15.89 18.00
C LEU A 148 -21.64 -16.96 17.08
N PHE A 149 -21.07 -16.55 15.95
CA PHE A 149 -20.50 -17.44 14.96
C PHE A 149 -18.97 -17.50 15.09
N LYS A 150 -18.45 -18.71 15.29
CA LYS A 150 -17.03 -19.01 15.20
C LYS A 150 -16.75 -19.72 13.88
N LEU A 151 -16.12 -19.01 12.95
CA LEU A 151 -15.76 -19.56 11.64
C LEU A 151 -14.77 -20.73 11.79
N GLN A 152 -14.98 -21.77 10.99
CA GLN A 152 -14.19 -23.00 10.92
C GLN A 152 -13.83 -23.32 9.48
N ASN A 153 -12.58 -23.76 9.28
CA ASN A 153 -12.02 -24.12 7.99
C ASN A 153 -12.35 -23.10 6.87
N PRO A 154 -12.08 -21.80 7.09
CA PRO A 154 -12.37 -20.80 6.08
C PRO A 154 -11.51 -21.03 4.85
N LYS A 155 -12.15 -20.95 3.69
CA LYS A 155 -11.56 -21.14 2.37
C LYS A 155 -11.90 -19.92 1.53
N LEU A 156 -10.90 -19.40 0.83
CA LEU A 156 -11.05 -18.31 -0.11
C LEU A 156 -10.78 -18.86 -1.51
N THR A 157 -11.76 -18.76 -2.39
CA THR A 157 -11.62 -19.11 -3.81
C THR A 157 -11.83 -17.87 -4.67
N LEU A 158 -11.15 -17.82 -5.81
CA LEU A 158 -11.27 -16.72 -6.76
C LEU A 158 -12.17 -17.17 -7.90
N ALA A 159 -13.20 -16.38 -8.18
CA ALA A 159 -14.07 -16.52 -9.32
C ALA A 159 -13.94 -15.27 -10.21
N GLU A 160 -14.63 -15.26 -11.35
CA GLU A 160 -14.60 -14.10 -12.25
C GLU A 160 -15.20 -12.88 -11.53
N ARG A 161 -14.40 -11.82 -11.40
CA ARG A 161 -14.77 -10.55 -10.74
C ARG A 161 -15.23 -10.69 -9.28
N SER A 162 -14.97 -11.81 -8.64
CA SER A 162 -15.46 -12.08 -7.30
C SER A 162 -14.52 -12.96 -6.49
N MET A 163 -14.55 -12.77 -5.18
CA MET A 163 -13.88 -13.63 -4.20
C MET A 163 -14.95 -14.34 -3.40
N VAL A 164 -14.91 -15.66 -3.40
CA VAL A 164 -15.89 -16.50 -2.70
C VAL A 164 -15.28 -16.97 -1.39
N LEU A 165 -15.97 -16.61 -0.30
CA LEU A 165 -15.58 -16.96 1.06
C LEU A 165 -16.47 -18.11 1.52
N GLU A 166 -15.89 -19.29 1.67
CA GLU A 166 -16.59 -20.50 2.09
C GLU A 166 -16.09 -20.90 3.48
N THR A 167 -16.99 -21.16 4.43
CA THR A 167 -16.57 -21.56 5.78
C THR A 167 -17.71 -22.29 6.49
N ASN A 168 -17.35 -23.25 7.33
CA ASN A 168 -18.28 -23.79 8.32
C ASN A 168 -18.32 -22.83 9.52
N PHE A 169 -19.38 -22.87 10.32
CA PHE A 169 -19.42 -22.11 11.57
C PHE A 169 -19.84 -22.99 12.74
N ARG A 170 -19.33 -22.66 13.93
CA ARG A 170 -19.85 -23.15 15.20
C ARG A 170 -20.52 -22.03 15.94
N LEU A 171 -21.65 -22.34 16.54
CA LEU A 171 -22.35 -21.40 17.39
C LEU A 171 -21.74 -21.37 18.80
N ASN A 172 -21.64 -20.18 19.38
CA ASN A 172 -21.22 -20.02 20.76
C ASN A 172 -22.38 -20.37 21.70
N GLN A 173 -22.34 -21.57 22.28
CA GLN A 173 -23.39 -22.10 23.15
C GLN A 173 -23.67 -21.21 24.37
N ASN A 174 -22.66 -20.54 24.92
CA ASN A 174 -22.84 -19.66 26.09
C ASN A 174 -23.68 -18.43 25.71
N LEU A 175 -23.40 -17.84 24.55
CA LEU A 175 -24.19 -16.72 24.02
C LEU A 175 -25.61 -17.18 23.67
N ILE A 176 -25.79 -18.38 23.10
CA ILE A 176 -27.14 -18.91 22.84
C ILE A 176 -27.93 -19.08 24.14
N ARG A 177 -27.35 -19.69 25.17
CA ARG A 177 -28.03 -19.88 26.46
C ARG A 177 -28.46 -18.55 27.08
N GLN A 178 -27.59 -17.53 27.00
CA GLN A 178 -27.92 -16.17 27.45
C GLN A 178 -29.07 -15.55 26.64
N LEU A 179 -29.08 -15.73 25.32
CA LEU A 179 -30.12 -15.19 24.43
C LEU A 179 -31.47 -15.90 24.60
N VAL A 180 -31.45 -17.21 24.85
CA VAL A 180 -32.67 -18.03 25.03
C VAL A 180 -33.21 -17.93 26.45
N GLY A 181 -32.49 -17.27 27.38
CA GLY A 181 -32.98 -17.03 28.73
C GLY A 181 -33.02 -18.28 29.61
N GLU A 182 -32.28 -19.34 29.27
CA GLU A 182 -32.01 -20.46 30.18
C GLU A 182 -31.13 -19.94 31.32
N LYS A 183 -31.76 -19.25 32.27
CA LYS A 183 -31.24 -19.13 33.63
C LYS A 183 -31.08 -20.55 34.15
N LEU A 184 -29.84 -20.90 34.47
CA LEU A 184 -29.47 -22.03 35.30
C LEU A 184 -30.46 -22.14 36.47
N ALA A 185 -31.35 -23.14 36.39
CA ALA A 185 -32.00 -23.74 37.54
C ALA A 185 -31.05 -24.80 38.11
#